data_AF-A0A1M6BCT1-F1
#
_entry.id   AF-A0A1M6BCT1-F1
#
_cell.length_a   1.000
_cell.length_b   1.000
_cell.length_c   1.000
_cell.angle_alpha   90.00
_cell.angle_beta   90.00
_cell.angle_gamma   90.00
#
_symmetry.space_group_name_H-M   'P 1'
#
loop_
_entity.id
_entity.type
_entity.pdbx_description
1 polymer ?
#
loop_
_entity_poly.entity_id
_entity_poly.type
_entity_poly.pdbx_seq_one_letter_code
_entity_poly.pdbx_strand_id
1 'polypeptide(L)'
;MKFKREAWRALQPPPFHEGEYEVKLDNGEVIRAVYRQEQWTQDASRFARWRGRRLKGLNKPKPPRRNLGRYRADKPKTHAPAADGAHFLARRAVSLDAPLRAYRYYLVLQGLDPARLAEVDTRWIERFLARPALAKEEIEAGRHKVDAFFNKRGGRPAPS
;
A
#
# COMPACT_ATOMS: atom_id res chain seq x y z
N MET A 1 -3.88 -9.44 -23.43
CA MET A 1 -2.91 -8.96 -22.41
C MET A 1 -2.99 -9.90 -21.19
N LYS A 2 -1.95 -10.68 -20.87
CA LYS A 2 -1.99 -11.70 -19.81
C LYS A 2 -1.66 -11.07 -18.45
N PHE A 3 -2.66 -10.94 -17.58
CA PHE A 3 -2.48 -10.53 -16.19
C PHE A 3 -2.08 -11.76 -15.34
N LYS A 4 -1.13 -11.61 -14.41
CA LYS A 4 -1.01 -12.60 -13.32
C LYS A 4 -2.20 -12.36 -12.39
N ARG A 5 -3.16 -13.29 -12.38
CA ARG A 5 -4.30 -13.30 -11.48
C ARG A 5 -3.77 -13.45 -10.04
N GLU A 6 -4.16 -12.56 -9.15
CA GLU A 6 -3.85 -12.72 -7.73
C GLU A 6 -4.68 -13.86 -7.10
N ALA A 7 -4.30 -14.28 -5.90
CA ALA A 7 -5.10 -15.20 -5.11
C ALA A 7 -6.48 -14.58 -4.81
N TRP A 8 -7.50 -15.43 -4.76
CA TRP A 8 -8.82 -15.05 -4.28
C TRP A 8 -8.77 -14.72 -2.79
N ARG A 9 -9.32 -13.57 -2.40
CA ARG A 9 -9.40 -13.06 -1.04
C ARG A 9 -10.83 -13.14 -0.54
N ALA A 10 -11.01 -13.27 0.78
CA ALA A 10 -12.32 -13.21 1.43
C ALA A 10 -12.99 -11.85 1.18
N LEU A 11 -14.31 -11.80 1.24
CA LEU A 11 -15.05 -10.54 1.02
C LEU A 11 -14.72 -9.45 2.05
N GLN A 12 -14.38 -9.89 3.26
CA GLN A 12 -13.95 -9.04 4.36
C GLN A 12 -12.48 -9.35 4.70
N PRO A 13 -11.62 -8.32 4.88
CA PRO A 13 -11.92 -6.90 4.67
C PRO A 13 -12.15 -6.59 3.18
N PRO A 14 -12.90 -5.52 2.86
CA PRO A 14 -13.15 -5.13 1.48
C PRO A 14 -11.83 -4.67 0.82
N PRO A 15 -11.81 -4.51 -0.51
CA PRO A 15 -10.66 -3.93 -1.17
C PRO A 15 -10.34 -2.56 -0.61
N PHE A 16 -9.06 -2.21 -0.61
CA PHE A 16 -8.66 -0.93 -0.07
C PHE A 16 -8.66 0.18 -1.13
N HIS A 17 -8.21 -0.14 -2.34
CA HIS A 17 -8.18 0.84 -3.42
C HIS A 17 -9.53 0.87 -4.13
N GLU A 18 -9.98 2.05 -4.51
CA GLU A 18 -11.08 2.14 -5.45
C GLU A 18 -10.66 1.60 -6.82
N GLY A 19 -11.62 1.04 -7.56
CA GLY A 19 -11.42 0.57 -8.91
C GLY A 19 -12.12 -0.75 -9.21
N GLU A 20 -11.78 -1.31 -10.36
CA GLU A 20 -12.35 -2.57 -10.86
C GLU A 20 -11.60 -3.79 -10.30
N TYR A 21 -12.36 -4.73 -9.76
CA TYR A 21 -11.91 -6.00 -9.21
C TYR A 21 -12.58 -7.17 -9.93
N GLU A 22 -11.93 -8.33 -9.90
CA GLU A 22 -12.63 -9.58 -10.21
C GLU A 22 -13.27 -10.09 -8.92
N VAL A 23 -14.54 -10.46 -8.99
CA VAL A 23 -15.31 -10.99 -7.87
C VAL A 23 -15.85 -12.36 -8.25
N LYS A 24 -15.65 -13.33 -7.37
CA LYS A 24 -16.24 -14.65 -7.45
C LYS A 24 -17.56 -14.63 -6.70
N LEU A 25 -18.64 -14.98 -7.38
CA LEU A 25 -19.96 -15.13 -6.80
C LEU A 25 -20.08 -16.46 -6.04
N ASP A 26 -21.13 -16.58 -5.23
CA ASP A 26 -21.53 -17.79 -4.52
C ASP A 26 -21.73 -19.02 -5.45
N ASN A 27 -22.32 -18.80 -6.62
CA ASN A 27 -22.51 -19.81 -7.67
C ASN A 27 -21.21 -20.18 -8.42
N GLY A 28 -20.08 -19.56 -8.06
CA GLY A 28 -18.76 -19.79 -8.65
C GLY A 28 -18.42 -18.96 -9.89
N GLU A 29 -19.36 -18.19 -10.41
CA GLU A 29 -19.17 -17.25 -11.53
C GLU A 29 -18.17 -16.15 -11.17
N VAL A 30 -17.40 -15.67 -12.16
CA VAL A 30 -16.45 -14.57 -11.98
C VAL A 30 -16.88 -13.37 -12.79
N ILE A 31 -17.24 -12.29 -12.09
CA ILE A 31 -17.63 -11.01 -12.68
C ILE A 31 -16.60 -9.92 -12.40
N ARG A 32 -16.76 -8.76 -13.04
CA ARG A 32 -16.06 -7.52 -12.67
C ARG A 32 -16.97 -6.67 -11.81
N ALA A 33 -16.45 -6.19 -10.69
CA ALA A 33 -17.15 -5.28 -9.79
C ALA A 33 -16.29 -4.05 -9.51
N VAL A 34 -16.93 -2.91 -9.27
CA VAL A 34 -16.23 -1.67 -8.92
C VAL A 34 -16.40 -1.44 -7.43
N TYR A 35 -15.29 -1.16 -6.77
CA TYR A 35 -15.27 -0.70 -5.38
C TYR A 35 -15.00 0.81 -5.39
N ARG A 36 -15.89 1.60 -4.79
CA ARG A 36 -15.81 3.08 -4.74
C ARG A 36 -16.51 3.57 -3.47
N GLN A 37 -16.01 4.64 -2.86
CA GLN A 37 -16.58 5.21 -1.63
C GLN A 37 -16.75 4.15 -0.53
N GLU A 38 -15.76 3.26 -0.43
CA GLU A 38 -15.72 2.18 0.55
C GLU A 38 -16.84 1.14 0.43
N GLN A 39 -17.53 1.10 -0.70
CA GLN A 39 -18.61 0.16 -0.98
C GLN A 39 -18.44 -0.47 -2.36
N TRP A 40 -18.98 -1.68 -2.51
CA TRP A 40 -19.15 -2.26 -3.84
C TRP A 40 -20.30 -1.54 -4.53
N THR A 41 -20.09 -1.11 -5.78
CA THR A 41 -21.14 -0.45 -6.57
C THR A 41 -22.24 -1.41 -7.03
N GLN A 42 -21.94 -2.71 -7.00
CA GLN A 42 -22.88 -3.79 -7.28
C GLN A 42 -23.35 -4.43 -5.96
N ASP A 43 -24.48 -5.13 -6.00
CA ASP A 43 -24.96 -5.90 -4.86
C ASP A 43 -23.92 -6.96 -4.42
N ALA A 44 -23.34 -6.73 -3.25
CA ALA A 44 -22.30 -7.57 -2.69
C ALA A 44 -22.84 -8.79 -1.94
N SER A 45 -24.16 -8.93 -1.79
CA SER A 45 -24.80 -10.06 -1.10
C SER A 45 -24.40 -11.42 -1.70
N ARG A 46 -24.15 -11.45 -3.00
CA ARG A 46 -23.78 -12.64 -3.77
C ARG A 46 -22.28 -12.84 -3.89
N PHE A 47 -21.47 -11.94 -3.31
CA PHE A 47 -20.03 -11.95 -3.50
C PHE A 47 -19.37 -12.89 -2.47
N ALA A 48 -18.70 -13.95 -2.94
CA ALA A 48 -18.01 -14.89 -2.07
C ALA A 48 -16.54 -14.48 -1.83
N ARG A 49 -15.85 -14.05 -2.89
CA ARG A 49 -14.44 -13.67 -2.86
C ARG A 49 -14.14 -12.56 -3.84
N TRP A 50 -13.15 -11.74 -3.57
CA TRP A 50 -12.64 -10.77 -4.54
C TRP A 50 -11.16 -11.02 -4.80
N ARG A 51 -10.65 -10.55 -5.93
CA ARG A 51 -9.22 -10.42 -6.15
C ARG A 51 -8.93 -9.17 -6.96
N GLY A 52 -7.87 -8.49 -6.57
CA GLY A 52 -7.36 -7.35 -7.30
C GLY A 52 -6.86 -7.75 -8.68
N ARG A 53 -6.85 -6.76 -9.57
CA ARG A 53 -5.78 -6.66 -10.56
C ARG A 53 -4.63 -5.92 -9.89
N ARG A 54 -3.40 -6.39 -10.05
CA ARG A 54 -2.21 -5.59 -9.74
C ARG A 54 -2.42 -4.20 -10.36
N LEU A 55 -2.55 -3.16 -9.54
CA LEU A 55 -2.94 -1.81 -9.98
C LEU A 55 -2.19 -1.45 -11.27
N LYS A 56 -2.93 -1.03 -12.32
CA LYS A 56 -2.33 -0.61 -13.59
C LYS A 56 -1.26 0.45 -13.29
N GLY A 57 -0.01 0.17 -13.62
CA GLY A 57 1.14 1.03 -13.28
C GLY A 57 2.05 0.49 -12.17
N LEU A 58 1.59 -0.38 -11.26
CA LEU A 58 2.39 -0.96 -10.15
C LEU A 58 3.22 -2.21 -10.54
N ASN A 59 3.58 -2.28 -11.81
CA ASN A 59 4.19 -3.46 -12.42
C ASN A 59 5.71 -3.47 -12.33
N LYS A 60 6.34 -2.29 -12.26
CA LYS A 60 7.80 -2.12 -12.30
C LYS A 60 8.33 -1.56 -10.96
N PRO A 61 8.57 -2.41 -9.93
CA PRO A 61 9.06 -1.94 -8.64
C PRO A 61 10.56 -1.60 -8.63
N LYS A 62 11.32 -1.93 -9.68
CA LYS A 62 12.78 -1.74 -9.70
C LYS A 62 13.18 -0.25 -9.64
N PRO A 63 12.63 0.66 -10.47
CA PRO A 63 12.96 2.09 -10.36
C PRO A 63 12.54 2.71 -9.00
N PRO A 64 11.32 2.49 -8.48
CA PRO A 64 10.91 2.95 -7.15
C PRO A 64 11.86 2.51 -6.02
N ARG A 65 12.26 1.23 -6.00
CA ARG A 65 13.24 0.71 -5.03
C ARG A 65 14.60 1.40 -5.14
N ARG A 66 15.06 1.64 -6.38
CA ARG A 66 16.33 2.32 -6.63
C ARG A 66 16.28 3.77 -6.13
N ASN A 67 15.20 4.49 -6.40
CA ASN A 67 15.03 5.88 -5.95
C ASN A 67 15.03 5.95 -4.42
N LEU A 68 14.26 5.08 -3.76
CA LEU A 68 14.23 4.98 -2.30
C LEU A 68 15.61 4.63 -1.72
N GLY A 69 16.37 3.75 -2.37
CA GLY A 69 17.72 3.39 -1.98
C GLY A 69 18.74 4.52 -2.10
N ARG A 70 18.52 5.47 -3.03
CA ARG A 70 19.38 6.62 -3.30
C ARG A 70 19.13 7.82 -2.39
N TYR A 71 18.07 7.80 -1.58
CA TYR A 71 17.80 8.87 -0.61
C TYR A 71 19.04 9.15 0.25
N ARG A 72 19.37 10.43 0.40
CA ARG A 72 20.34 10.94 1.36
C ARG A 72 19.82 12.26 1.93
N ALA A 73 19.93 12.43 3.25
CA ALA A 73 19.42 13.61 3.95
C ALA A 73 20.07 14.90 3.44
N ASP A 74 21.39 14.88 3.25
CA ASP A 74 22.22 15.98 2.74
C ASP A 74 22.01 16.31 1.25
N LYS A 75 21.18 15.54 0.52
CA LYS A 75 20.96 15.72 -0.92
C LYS A 75 19.48 15.94 -1.23
N PRO A 76 19.00 17.20 -1.19
CA PRO A 76 17.60 17.55 -1.47
C PRO A 76 17.05 16.97 -2.78
N LYS A 77 17.88 16.92 -3.83
CA LYS A 77 17.52 16.32 -5.13
C LYS A 77 17.10 14.84 -5.07
N THR A 78 17.40 14.14 -3.97
CA THR A 78 17.04 12.73 -3.77
C THR A 78 15.72 12.54 -3.03
N HIS A 79 15.16 13.60 -2.43
CA HIS A 79 13.99 13.51 -1.54
C HIS A 79 12.72 13.20 -2.32
N ALA A 80 12.35 14.03 -3.29
CA ALA A 80 11.14 13.82 -4.10
C ALA A 80 11.09 12.45 -4.81
N PRO A 81 12.16 12.00 -5.52
CA PRO A 81 12.18 10.67 -6.11
C PRO A 81 12.04 9.52 -5.09
N ALA A 82 12.58 9.71 -3.88
CA ALA A 82 12.45 8.73 -2.81
C ALA A 82 11.03 8.71 -2.24
N ALA A 83 10.38 9.86 -2.08
CA ALA A 83 8.98 9.97 -1.68
C ALA A 83 8.06 9.29 -2.70
N ASP A 84 8.22 9.56 -4.00
CA ASP A 84 7.52 8.87 -5.09
C ASP A 84 7.73 7.35 -5.02
N GLY A 85 8.97 6.94 -4.76
CA GLY A 85 9.36 5.54 -4.60
C GLY A 85 8.66 4.87 -3.42
N ALA A 86 8.63 5.54 -2.26
CA ALA A 86 7.97 5.06 -1.05
C ALA A 86 6.46 4.93 -1.27
N HIS A 87 5.81 5.95 -1.85
CA HIS A 87 4.38 5.94 -2.14
C HIS A 87 3.98 4.81 -3.08
N PHE A 88 4.70 4.64 -4.19
CA PHE A 88 4.49 3.53 -5.12
C PHE A 88 4.62 2.18 -4.42
N LEU A 89 5.67 2.00 -3.61
CA LEU A 89 5.95 0.73 -2.96
C LEU A 89 4.97 0.41 -1.85
N ALA A 90 4.46 1.42 -1.15
CA ALA A 90 3.38 1.30 -0.17
C ALA A 90 2.12 0.76 -0.83
N ARG A 91 1.57 1.48 -1.83
CA ARG A 91 0.36 1.06 -2.56
C ARG A 91 0.51 -0.30 -3.23
N ARG A 92 1.71 -0.60 -3.74
CA ARG A 92 2.00 -1.94 -4.30
C ARG A 92 2.01 -3.02 -3.22
N ALA A 93 2.53 -2.73 -2.04
CA ALA A 93 2.51 -3.69 -0.94
C ALA A 93 1.08 -3.92 -0.43
N VAL A 94 0.24 -2.88 -0.39
CA VAL A 94 -1.20 -3.03 -0.12
C VAL A 94 -1.85 -3.93 -1.16
N SER A 95 -1.60 -3.66 -2.44
CA SER A 95 -2.17 -4.47 -3.53
C SER A 95 -1.73 -5.93 -3.45
N LEU A 96 -0.55 -6.24 -2.89
CA LEU A 96 -0.02 -7.60 -2.76
C LEU A 96 -0.32 -8.28 -1.42
N ASP A 97 -1.20 -7.70 -0.60
CA ASP A 97 -1.49 -8.21 0.74
C ASP A 97 -0.27 -8.31 1.66
N ALA A 98 0.64 -7.36 1.56
CA ALA A 98 1.82 -7.29 2.42
C ALA A 98 1.69 -6.11 3.40
N PRO A 99 0.74 -6.14 4.37
CA PRO A 99 0.35 -4.99 5.16
C PRO A 99 1.50 -4.41 6.00
N LEU A 100 2.26 -5.23 6.73
CA LEU A 100 3.43 -4.74 7.48
C LEU A 100 4.47 -4.06 6.57
N ARG A 101 4.63 -4.55 5.34
CA ARG A 101 5.55 -3.95 4.37
C ARG A 101 5.00 -2.63 3.83
N ALA A 102 3.70 -2.56 3.56
CA ALA A 102 3.03 -1.33 3.14
C ALA A 102 3.15 -0.25 4.23
N TYR A 103 2.84 -0.61 5.47
CA TYR A 103 2.95 0.28 6.63
C TYR A 103 4.37 0.88 6.77
N ARG A 104 5.41 0.06 6.66
CA ARG A 104 6.80 0.56 6.66
C ARG A 104 7.09 1.58 5.56
N TYR A 105 6.59 1.35 4.33
CA TYR A 105 6.76 2.32 3.25
C TYR A 105 5.96 3.61 3.48
N TYR A 106 4.76 3.51 4.08
CA TYR A 106 4.00 4.69 4.48
C TYR A 106 4.71 5.50 5.58
N LEU A 107 5.32 4.85 6.57
CA LEU A 107 6.15 5.53 7.57
C LEU A 107 7.37 6.23 6.94
N VAL A 108 8.01 5.61 5.92
CA VAL A 108 9.08 6.27 5.17
C VAL A 108 8.55 7.46 4.38
N LEU A 109 7.39 7.32 3.71
CA LEU A 109 6.75 8.42 3.00
C LEU A 109 6.42 9.58 3.94
N GLN A 110 5.80 9.30 5.10
CA GLN A 110 5.50 10.29 6.12
C GLN A 110 6.76 11.02 6.61
N GLY A 111 7.87 10.31 6.75
CA GLY A 111 9.15 10.91 7.13
C GLY A 111 9.83 11.70 6.02
N LEU A 112 9.48 11.48 4.75
CA LEU A 112 10.06 12.19 3.60
C LEU A 112 9.23 13.40 3.17
N ASP A 113 7.93 13.20 3.06
CA ASP A 113 6.96 14.17 2.54
C ASP A 113 5.54 13.75 2.99
N PRO A 114 5.11 14.19 4.18
CA PRO A 114 3.81 13.81 4.73
C PRO A 114 2.63 14.33 3.91
N ALA A 115 2.80 15.43 3.16
CA ALA A 115 1.75 16.01 2.32
C ALA A 115 1.32 15.09 1.16
N ARG A 116 2.15 14.09 0.83
CA ARG A 116 1.84 13.07 -0.20
C ARG A 116 0.94 11.94 0.28
N LEU A 117 0.65 11.85 1.58
CA LEU A 117 -0.35 10.92 2.07
C LEU A 117 -1.74 11.44 1.72
N ALA A 118 -2.30 10.91 0.64
CA ALA A 118 -3.69 11.17 0.28
C ALA A 118 -4.63 10.56 1.34
N GLU A 119 -5.84 11.09 1.43
CA GLU A 119 -6.87 10.63 2.38
C GLU A 119 -7.04 9.10 2.37
N VAL A 120 -7.08 8.50 1.19
CA VAL A 120 -7.15 7.04 1.04
C VAL A 120 -6.01 6.35 1.79
N ASP A 121 -4.76 6.79 1.60
CA ASP A 121 -3.57 6.22 2.22
C ASP A 121 -3.61 6.36 3.76
N THR A 122 -4.09 7.51 4.26
CA THR A 122 -4.28 7.74 5.71
C THR A 122 -5.31 6.79 6.30
N ARG A 123 -6.48 6.65 5.66
CA ARG A 123 -7.52 5.69 6.07
C ARG A 123 -7.01 4.25 6.06
N TRP A 124 -6.10 3.90 5.14
CA TRP A 124 -5.44 2.58 5.18
C TRP A 124 -4.68 2.36 6.47
N ILE A 125 -3.85 3.33 6.83
CA ILE A 125 -2.95 3.25 7.97
C ILE A 125 -3.78 3.13 9.24
N GLU A 126 -4.84 3.92 9.37
CA GLU A 126 -5.79 3.85 10.48
C GLU A 126 -6.43 2.46 10.59
N ARG A 127 -6.99 1.94 9.49
CA ARG A 127 -7.59 0.60 9.46
C ARG A 127 -6.58 -0.49 9.77
N PHE A 128 -5.36 -0.37 9.26
CA PHE A 128 -4.28 -1.32 9.51
C PHE A 128 -3.92 -1.35 10.99
N LEU A 129 -3.79 -0.17 11.63
CA LEU A 129 -3.44 -0.04 13.05
C LEU A 129 -4.60 -0.45 13.98
N ALA A 130 -5.85 -0.33 13.54
CA ALA A 130 -7.03 -0.74 14.31
C ALA A 130 -7.31 -2.26 14.29
N ARG A 131 -6.49 -3.08 13.63
CA ARG A 131 -6.74 -4.54 13.53
C ARG A 131 -6.52 -5.21 14.89
N PRO A 132 -7.51 -5.97 15.42
CA PRO A 132 -7.38 -6.61 16.74
C PRO A 132 -6.22 -7.60 16.86
N ALA A 133 -5.85 -8.25 15.76
CA ALA A 133 -4.78 -9.25 15.72
C ALA A 133 -3.38 -8.66 15.43
N LEU A 134 -3.24 -7.34 15.32
CA LEU A 134 -1.95 -6.72 15.02
C LEU A 134 -1.11 -6.61 16.31
N ALA A 135 -0.03 -7.38 16.38
CA ALA A 135 0.86 -7.38 17.53
C ALA A 135 1.63 -6.05 17.63
N LYS A 136 1.70 -5.48 18.84
CA LYS A 136 2.41 -4.21 19.11
C LYS A 136 3.89 -4.32 18.73
N GLU A 137 4.49 -5.48 18.96
CA GLU A 137 5.88 -5.80 18.67
C GLU A 137 6.18 -5.72 17.16
N GLU A 138 5.22 -6.10 16.31
CA GLU A 138 5.39 -6.02 14.85
C GLU A 138 5.35 -4.57 14.35
N ILE A 139 4.52 -3.73 14.98
CA ILE A 139 4.45 -2.29 14.72
C ILE A 139 5.77 -1.63 15.12
N GLU A 140 6.26 -1.89 16.32
CA GLU A 140 7.52 -1.33 16.83
C GLU A 140 8.73 -1.80 16.03
N ALA A 141 8.81 -3.10 15.70
CA ALA A 141 9.83 -3.61 14.79
C ALA A 141 9.74 -2.97 13.39
N GLY A 142 8.53 -2.58 12.96
CA GLY A 142 8.31 -1.78 11.76
C GLY A 142 8.93 -0.39 11.86
N ARG A 143 8.66 0.32 12.95
CA ARG A 143 9.19 1.67 13.24
C ARG A 143 10.73 1.66 13.32
N HIS A 144 11.30 0.72 14.07
CA HIS A 144 12.76 0.57 14.18
C HIS A 144 13.44 0.35 12.82
N LYS A 145 12.84 -0.42 11.91
CA LYS A 145 13.38 -0.60 10.55
C LYS A 145 13.35 0.69 9.73
N VAL A 146 12.37 1.55 9.96
CA VAL A 146 12.26 2.85 9.30
C VAL A 146 13.27 3.83 9.87
N ASP A 147 13.47 3.84 11.19
CA ASP A 147 14.50 4.68 11.81
C ASP A 147 15.89 4.24 11.36
N ALA A 148 16.19 2.94 11.32
CA ALA A 148 17.42 2.42 10.74
C ALA A 148 17.60 2.81 9.25
N PHE A 149 16.50 2.89 8.48
CA PHE A 149 16.54 3.36 7.10
C PHE A 149 17.02 4.81 6.99
N PHE A 150 16.49 5.70 7.84
CA PHE A 150 16.87 7.12 7.86
C PHE A 150 18.26 7.32 8.44
N ASN A 151 18.59 6.65 9.55
CA ASN A 151 19.89 6.75 10.21
C ASN A 151 21.04 6.38 9.26
N LYS A 152 20.87 5.30 8.48
CA LYS A 152 21.87 4.90 7.45
C LYS A 152 22.03 5.92 6.30
N ARG A 153 21.14 6.91 6.19
CA ARG A 153 21.08 7.87 5.07
C ARG A 153 21.28 9.32 5.51
N GLY A 154 21.79 9.52 6.72
CA GLY A 154 22.08 10.86 7.26
C GLY A 154 20.92 11.49 8.02
N GLY A 155 19.89 10.71 8.37
CA GLY A 155 18.72 11.17 9.11
C GLY A 155 17.48 11.36 8.25
N ARG A 156 16.45 11.98 8.84
CA ARG A 156 15.24 12.43 8.15
C ARG A 156 15.52 13.78 7.46
N PRO A 157 14.73 14.19 6.46
CA PRO A 157 14.81 15.56 5.93
C PRO A 157 14.64 16.57 7.07
N ALA A 158 15.37 17.67 7.00
CA ALA A 158 15.10 18.79 7.90
C ALA A 158 13.67 19.30 7.66
N PRO A 159 12.93 19.69 8.70
CA PRO A 159 11.66 20.38 8.52
C PRO A 159 11.94 21.66 7.73
N SER A 160 11.28 21.80 6.58
CA SER A 160 11.27 23.00 5.76
C SER A 160 10.30 24.03 6.29
#